data_AF-L0B8G9-F1
#
_entry.id   AF-L0B8G9-F1
#
_cell.length_a   1.000
_cell.length_b   1.000
_cell.length_c   1.000
_cell.angle_alpha   90.00
_cell.angle_beta   90.00
_cell.angle_gamma   90.00
#
_symmetry.space_group_name_H-M   'P 1'
#
loop_
_entity.id
_entity.type
_entity.pdbx_description
1 polymer ?
#
loop_
_entity_poly.entity_id
_entity_poly.type
_entity_poly.pdbx_seq_one_letter_code
_entity_poly.pdbx_strand_id
1 'polypeptide(L)'
;MGSKFYPEARMTIPDEKPYRLTDLLKLFFRESEHNLKVQLAKAFLETIREEMPKGWPAERWPELLLKVMAEHYPEAEELLKEYKETLIWTKKKSEIPKILSERCKELGLVEEGQKKARGRDVDLFTIYRGAYSVITKVLREAGLVRKVDGRYQLSDNFERILEGIAEFWHYWRLGKAD
;
A
#
# COMPACT_ATOMS: atom_id res chain seq x y z
N MET A 1 -34.46 2.85 -5.58
CA MET A 1 -33.98 1.62 -4.90
C MET A 1 -32.70 1.17 -5.58
N GLY A 2 -31.54 1.41 -4.96
CA GLY A 2 -30.24 1.03 -5.52
C GLY A 2 -29.98 -0.47 -5.35
N SER A 3 -29.43 -1.12 -6.38
CA SER A 3 -29.14 -2.56 -6.38
C SER A 3 -28.09 -2.92 -5.32
N LYS A 4 -28.34 -4.00 -4.57
CA LYS A 4 -27.51 -4.53 -3.47
C LYS A 4 -26.10 -5.02 -3.87
N PHE A 5 -25.75 -5.00 -5.17
CA PHE A 5 -24.61 -5.74 -5.72
C PHE A 5 -23.46 -4.89 -6.25
N TYR A 6 -23.62 -3.58 -6.30
CA TYR A 6 -22.54 -2.68 -6.63
C TYR A 6 -22.35 -1.71 -5.46
N PRO A 7 -21.21 -1.73 -4.75
CA PRO A 7 -20.93 -0.66 -3.80
C PRO A 7 -21.03 0.66 -4.58
N GLU A 8 -21.77 1.64 -4.03
CA GLU A 8 -21.83 2.97 -4.62
C GLU A 8 -20.39 3.48 -4.73
N ALA A 9 -19.86 3.49 -5.96
CA ALA A 9 -18.58 4.10 -6.29
C ALA A 9 -18.75 5.62 -6.19
N ARG A 10 -18.98 6.15 -4.99
CA ARG A 10 -18.88 7.57 -4.67
C ARG A 10 -17.42 7.99 -4.77
N MET A 11 -16.93 8.17 -5.99
CA MET A 11 -15.65 8.83 -6.22
C MET A 11 -15.76 10.22 -5.59
N THR A 12 -15.01 10.47 -4.51
CA THR A 12 -14.95 11.81 -3.93
C THR A 12 -14.21 12.67 -4.93
N ILE A 13 -14.92 13.58 -5.60
CA ILE A 13 -14.30 14.56 -6.49
C ILE A 13 -13.50 15.48 -5.57
N PRO A 14 -12.17 15.60 -5.76
CA PRO A 14 -11.37 16.46 -4.92
C PRO A 14 -11.66 17.93 -5.26
N ASP A 15 -11.76 18.79 -4.24
CA ASP A 15 -11.95 20.24 -4.41
C ASP A 15 -10.73 20.91 -5.05
N GLU A 16 -9.57 20.24 -5.03
CA GLU A 16 -8.32 20.69 -5.63
C GLU A 16 -7.67 19.59 -6.47
N LYS A 17 -6.94 19.97 -7.53
CA LYS A 17 -6.14 19.03 -8.31
C LYS A 17 -5.15 18.31 -7.39
N PRO A 18 -5.04 16.97 -7.44
CA PRO A 18 -4.02 16.27 -6.67
C PRO A 18 -2.63 16.64 -7.22
N TYR A 19 -1.90 17.49 -6.50
CA TYR A 19 -0.51 17.85 -6.81
C TYR A 19 0.49 16.92 -6.11
N ARG A 20 0.02 16.12 -5.16
CA ARG A 20 0.83 15.15 -4.41
C ARG A 20 0.29 13.75 -4.62
N LEU A 21 1.20 12.77 -4.58
CA LEU A 21 0.84 11.35 -4.67
C LEU A 21 -0.17 10.95 -3.58
N THR A 22 -0.08 11.53 -2.39
CA THR A 22 -1.01 11.26 -1.29
C THR A 22 -2.44 11.72 -1.60
N ASP A 23 -2.61 12.84 -2.29
CA ASP A 23 -3.93 13.34 -2.68
C ASP A 23 -4.58 12.48 -3.76
N LEU A 24 -3.77 11.97 -4.70
CA LEU A 24 -4.23 10.96 -5.66
C LEU A 24 -4.66 9.66 -4.95
N LEU A 25 -3.87 9.18 -3.99
CA LEU A 25 -4.16 7.93 -3.27
C LEU A 25 -5.44 8.02 -2.42
N LYS A 26 -5.76 9.21 -1.88
CA LYS A 26 -7.03 9.45 -1.16
C LYS A 26 -8.26 9.17 -2.04
N LEU A 27 -8.17 9.34 -3.36
CA LEU A 27 -9.27 9.01 -4.29
C LEU A 27 -9.58 7.52 -4.33
N PHE A 28 -8.57 6.66 -4.15
CA PHE A 28 -8.72 5.20 -4.20
C PHE A 28 -9.10 4.60 -2.85
N PHE A 29 -8.53 5.12 -1.76
CA PHE A 29 -8.72 4.53 -0.42
C PHE A 29 -9.79 5.25 0.41
N ARG A 30 -10.21 6.47 0.04
CA ARG A 30 -11.17 7.31 0.78
C ARG A 30 -10.85 7.45 2.27
N GLU A 31 -9.57 7.43 2.59
CA GLU A 31 -9.04 7.43 3.95
C GLU A 31 -8.13 8.65 4.15
N SER A 32 -7.89 9.03 5.40
CA SER A 32 -6.97 10.12 5.73
C SER A 32 -5.53 9.78 5.35
N GLU A 33 -4.67 10.80 5.22
CA GLU A 33 -3.24 10.60 4.90
C GLU A 33 -2.49 9.80 5.97
N HIS A 34 -2.98 9.81 7.21
CA HIS A 34 -2.46 9.02 8.32
C HIS A 34 -2.99 7.59 8.35
N ASN A 35 -3.83 7.19 7.37
CA ASN A 35 -4.28 5.82 7.28
C ASN A 35 -3.16 4.93 6.73
N LEU A 36 -2.96 3.79 7.40
CA LEU A 36 -2.01 2.75 7.02
C LEU A 36 -2.06 2.39 5.53
N LYS A 37 -3.24 2.27 4.91
CA LYS A 37 -3.34 1.91 3.49
C LYS A 37 -2.81 3.02 2.59
N VAL A 38 -3.08 4.29 2.91
CA VAL A 38 -2.59 5.43 2.12
C VAL A 38 -1.07 5.53 2.25
N GLN A 39 -0.54 5.42 3.46
CA GLN A 39 0.91 5.41 3.71
C GLN A 39 1.61 4.24 2.99
N LEU A 40 1.07 3.04 3.12
CA LEU A 40 1.63 1.84 2.51
C LEU A 40 1.54 1.88 0.97
N ALA A 41 0.44 2.40 0.42
CA ALA A 41 0.30 2.60 -1.03
C ALA A 41 1.31 3.62 -1.56
N LYS A 42 1.54 4.71 -0.82
CA LYS A 42 2.56 5.71 -1.16
C LYS A 42 3.95 5.09 -1.17
N ALA A 43 4.35 4.45 -0.08
CA ALA A 43 5.65 3.79 0.05
C ALA A 43 5.86 2.71 -1.03
N PHE A 44 4.81 1.96 -1.38
CA PHE A 44 4.86 0.95 -2.44
C PHE A 44 5.13 1.57 -3.82
N LEU A 45 4.39 2.63 -4.19
CA LEU A 45 4.58 3.30 -5.47
C LEU A 45 5.94 3.99 -5.57
N GLU A 46 6.41 4.62 -4.48
CA GLU A 46 7.74 5.22 -4.40
C GLU A 46 8.85 4.17 -4.55
N THR A 47 8.72 3.02 -3.87
CA THR A 47 9.66 1.90 -4.00
C THR A 47 9.73 1.35 -5.43
N ILE A 48 8.59 1.21 -6.11
CA ILE A 48 8.57 0.77 -7.51
C ILE A 48 9.26 1.80 -8.40
N ARG A 49 8.99 3.10 -8.17
CA ARG A 49 9.56 4.22 -8.94
C ARG A 49 11.08 4.26 -8.81
N GLU A 50 11.61 4.07 -7.60
CA GLU A 50 13.06 4.03 -7.33
C GLU A 50 13.79 2.89 -8.04
N GLU A 51 13.09 1.78 -8.32
CA GLU A 51 13.64 0.61 -9.02
C GLU A 51 13.28 0.55 -10.50
N MET A 52 12.77 1.65 -11.07
CA MET A 52 12.56 1.76 -12.51
C MET A 52 13.90 1.72 -13.28
N PRO A 53 13.91 1.18 -14.52
CA PRO A 53 12.78 0.63 -15.26
C PRO A 53 12.45 -0.84 -14.91
N LYS A 54 13.32 -1.52 -14.15
CA LYS A 54 13.22 -2.96 -13.93
C LYS A 54 12.03 -3.32 -13.02
N GLY A 55 11.58 -2.40 -12.18
CA GLY A 55 10.50 -2.59 -11.20
C GLY A 55 10.99 -3.22 -9.90
N TRP A 56 10.09 -3.38 -8.93
CA TRP A 56 10.40 -3.88 -7.61
C TRP A 56 10.01 -5.36 -7.44
N PRO A 57 10.89 -6.24 -6.94
CA PRO A 57 10.57 -7.66 -6.76
C PRO A 57 9.40 -7.91 -5.81
N ALA A 58 8.36 -8.63 -6.26
CA ALA A 58 7.13 -8.82 -5.49
C ALA A 58 7.35 -9.68 -4.23
N GLU A 59 8.38 -10.51 -4.21
CA GLU A 59 8.78 -11.30 -3.05
C GLU A 59 9.37 -10.46 -1.91
N ARG A 60 9.78 -9.21 -2.18
CA ARG A 60 10.30 -8.28 -1.16
C ARG A 60 9.20 -7.56 -0.39
N TRP A 61 7.93 -7.97 -0.54
CA TRP A 61 6.82 -7.42 0.24
C TRP A 61 7.05 -7.36 1.76
N PRO A 62 7.72 -8.32 2.43
CA PRO A 62 7.97 -8.19 3.87
C PRO A 62 8.90 -7.02 4.19
N GLU A 63 9.87 -6.73 3.32
CA GLU A 63 10.79 -5.60 3.48
C GLU A 63 10.05 -4.26 3.49
N LEU A 64 9.09 -4.09 2.57
CA LEU A 64 8.29 -2.88 2.51
C LEU A 64 7.46 -2.70 3.78
N LEU A 65 6.83 -3.78 4.27
CA LEU A 65 6.04 -3.70 5.49
C LEU A 65 6.91 -3.28 6.68
N LEU A 66 8.06 -3.91 6.83
CA LEU A 66 8.98 -3.62 7.93
C LEU A 66 9.53 -2.18 7.85
N LYS A 67 9.81 -1.66 6.65
CA LYS A 67 10.17 -0.24 6.46
C LYS A 67 9.08 0.70 6.94
N VAL A 68 7.83 0.50 6.49
CA VAL A 68 6.72 1.37 6.90
C VAL A 68 6.41 1.20 8.39
N MET A 69 6.53 -0.01 8.94
CA MET A 69 6.39 -0.22 10.39
C MET A 69 7.46 0.54 11.18
N ALA A 70 8.72 0.55 10.73
CA ALA A 70 9.82 1.24 11.41
C ALA A 70 9.66 2.76 11.45
N GLU A 71 8.88 3.35 10.53
CA GLU A 71 8.52 4.77 10.59
C GLU A 71 7.60 5.12 11.78
N HIS A 72 6.90 4.13 12.33
CA HIS A 72 5.90 4.31 13.39
C HIS A 72 6.28 3.61 14.71
N TYR A 73 7.08 2.55 14.63
CA TYR A 73 7.46 1.69 15.74
C TYR A 73 8.97 1.46 15.71
N PRO A 74 9.76 2.13 16.58
CA PRO A 74 11.21 1.97 16.61
C PRO A 74 11.69 0.52 16.74
N GLU A 75 10.94 -0.32 17.45
CA GLU A 75 11.21 -1.75 17.64
C GLU A 75 11.13 -2.54 16.32
N ALA A 76 10.39 -2.04 15.33
CA ALA A 76 10.31 -2.67 14.01
C ALA A 76 11.60 -2.46 13.18
N GLU A 77 12.47 -1.52 13.55
CA GLU A 77 13.79 -1.36 12.92
C GLU A 77 14.68 -2.59 13.20
N GLU A 78 14.57 -3.17 14.40
CA GLU A 78 15.28 -4.41 14.74
C GLU A 78 14.79 -5.58 13.86
N LEU A 79 13.48 -5.68 13.62
CA LEU A 79 12.91 -6.68 12.72
C LEU A 79 13.33 -6.48 11.27
N LEU A 80 13.39 -5.22 10.80
CA LEU A 80 13.87 -4.88 9.46
C LEU A 80 15.32 -5.30 9.28
N LYS A 81 16.16 -5.04 10.28
CA LYS A 81 17.56 -5.46 10.30
C LYS A 81 17.69 -6.99 10.30
N GLU A 82 16.98 -7.67 11.20
CA GLU A 82 16.93 -9.14 11.28
C GLU A 82 16.51 -9.77 9.94
N TYR A 83 15.50 -9.18 9.29
CA TYR A 83 15.02 -9.62 7.98
C TYR A 83 16.11 -9.50 6.90
N LYS A 84 16.76 -8.33 6.78
CA LYS A 84 17.76 -8.04 5.74
C LYS A 84 19.06 -8.82 5.93
N GLU A 85 19.51 -8.96 7.17
CA GLU A 85 20.81 -9.57 7.49
C GLU A 85 20.71 -11.10 7.58
N THR A 86 19.58 -11.64 8.04
CA THR A 86 19.47 -13.07 8.37
C THR A 86 18.32 -13.76 7.68
N LEU A 87 17.07 -13.32 7.88
CA LEU A 87 15.91 -14.15 7.52
C LEU A 87 15.78 -14.37 6.00
N ILE A 88 16.05 -13.35 5.19
CA ILE A 88 15.93 -13.44 3.73
C ILE A 88 16.89 -14.46 3.11
N TRP A 89 18.01 -14.75 3.79
CA TRP A 89 19.07 -15.66 3.31
C TRP A 89 18.97 -17.07 3.92
N THR A 90 18.49 -17.16 5.16
CA THR A 90 18.57 -18.41 5.95
C THR A 90 17.26 -19.17 6.07
N LYS A 91 16.12 -18.52 5.77
CA LYS A 91 14.79 -19.12 5.94
C LYS A 91 14.08 -19.30 4.60
N LYS A 92 13.19 -20.29 4.54
CA LYS A 92 12.33 -20.45 3.36
C LYS A 92 11.40 -19.24 3.27
N LYS A 93 11.20 -18.71 2.06
CA LYS A 93 10.34 -17.55 1.81
C LYS A 93 8.92 -17.72 2.39
N SER A 94 8.41 -18.94 2.44
CA SER A 94 7.09 -19.27 3.01
C SER A 94 7.04 -19.23 4.55
N GLU A 95 8.18 -19.36 5.22
CA GLU A 95 8.29 -19.39 6.69
C GLU A 95 8.49 -18.00 7.28
N ILE A 96 9.15 -17.10 6.53
CA ILE A 96 9.44 -15.72 6.96
C ILE A 96 8.21 -15.00 7.52
N PRO A 97 7.02 -15.03 6.90
CA PRO A 97 5.84 -14.33 7.43
C PRO A 97 5.41 -14.83 8.81
N LYS A 98 5.57 -16.13 9.08
CA LYS A 98 5.26 -16.72 10.38
C LYS A 98 6.26 -16.25 11.43
N ILE A 99 7.55 -16.28 11.10
CA ILE A 99 8.63 -15.81 11.99
C ILE A 99 8.43 -14.33 12.34
N LEU A 100 8.17 -13.47 11.35
CA LEU A 100 7.95 -12.03 11.59
C LEU A 100 6.72 -11.76 12.47
N SER A 101 5.63 -12.53 12.30
CA SER A 101 4.44 -12.45 13.16
C SER A 101 4.75 -12.88 14.61
N GLU A 102 5.53 -13.94 14.81
CA GLU A 102 5.96 -14.39 16.14
C GLU A 102 6.87 -13.35 16.81
N ARG A 103 7.87 -12.83 16.09
CA ARG A 103 8.78 -11.79 16.59
C ARG A 103 8.06 -10.48 16.91
N CYS A 104 7.04 -10.08 16.14
CA CYS A 104 6.21 -8.93 16.49
C CYS A 104 5.52 -9.11 17.85
N LYS A 105 5.02 -10.31 18.17
CA LYS A 105 4.40 -10.58 19.48
C LYS A 105 5.42 -10.52 20.60
N GLU A 106 6.61 -11.07 20.38
CA GLU A 106 7.70 -11.03 21.36
C GLU A 106 8.15 -9.58 21.68
N LEU A 107 8.11 -8.70 20.69
CA LEU A 107 8.43 -7.27 20.83
C LEU A 107 7.25 -6.41 21.31
N GLY A 108 6.07 -7.01 21.58
CA GLY A 108 4.88 -6.26 21.96
C GLY A 108 4.26 -5.41 20.83
N LEU A 109 4.65 -5.65 19.58
CA LEU A 109 4.09 -5.02 18.38
C LEU A 109 2.73 -5.66 18.04
N VAL A 110 1.75 -5.41 18.90
CA VAL A 110 0.36 -5.88 18.79
C VAL A 110 -0.59 -4.70 18.83
N GLU A 111 -1.75 -4.81 18.17
CA GLU A 111 -2.77 -3.77 18.22
C GLU A 111 -3.56 -3.86 19.54
N GLU A 112 -3.38 -2.88 20.43
CA GLU A 112 -4.21 -2.77 21.63
C GLU A 112 -5.58 -2.18 21.27
N GLY A 113 -6.60 -3.05 21.27
CA GLY A 113 -7.98 -2.59 21.41
C GLY A 113 -8.68 -2.06 20.16
N GLN A 114 -8.76 -2.83 19.06
CA GLN A 114 -10.02 -3.00 18.32
C GLN A 114 -10.13 -4.43 17.79
N LYS A 115 -10.98 -5.21 18.45
CA LYS A 115 -11.36 -6.59 18.10
C LYS A 115 -10.18 -7.56 18.07
N LYS A 116 -9.92 -8.15 19.25
CA LYS A 116 -9.79 -9.60 19.42
C LYS A 116 -10.58 -10.32 18.32
N ALA A 117 -9.95 -10.64 17.20
CA ALA A 117 -10.55 -11.48 16.18
C ALA A 117 -10.64 -12.87 16.82
N ARG A 118 -11.75 -13.16 17.51
CA ARG A 118 -11.97 -14.38 18.30
C ARG A 118 -11.06 -14.54 19.53
N GLY A 119 -10.76 -13.46 20.24
CA GLY A 119 -10.13 -13.54 21.57
C GLY A 119 -8.60 -13.50 21.62
N ARG A 120 -7.90 -13.28 20.50
CA ARG A 120 -6.43 -13.26 20.43
C ARG A 120 -5.91 -11.90 20.02
N ASP A 121 -4.75 -11.54 20.56
CA ASP A 121 -3.99 -10.35 20.14
C ASP A 121 -3.50 -10.56 18.71
N VAL A 122 -3.66 -9.53 17.87
CA VAL A 122 -3.23 -9.53 16.48
C VAL A 122 -1.93 -8.73 16.39
N ASP A 123 -0.88 -9.36 15.86
CA ASP A 123 0.39 -8.67 15.63
C ASP A 123 0.27 -7.65 14.48
N LEU A 124 1.02 -6.56 14.59
CA LEU A 124 1.01 -5.48 13.61
C LEU A 124 1.43 -5.98 12.23
N PHE A 125 2.36 -6.94 12.12
CA PHE A 125 2.76 -7.49 10.82
C PHE A 125 1.60 -8.13 10.06
N THR A 126 0.70 -8.83 10.76
CA THR A 126 -0.53 -9.39 10.18
C THR A 126 -1.47 -8.30 9.66
N ILE A 127 -1.61 -7.19 10.39
CA ILE A 127 -2.44 -6.04 9.97
C ILE A 127 -1.85 -5.40 8.71
N TYR A 128 -0.54 -5.13 8.71
CA TYR A 128 0.18 -4.55 7.59
C TYR A 128 0.12 -5.46 6.35
N ARG A 129 0.24 -6.77 6.53
CA ARG A 129 0.06 -7.75 5.44
C ARG A 129 -1.36 -7.71 4.86
N GLY A 130 -2.37 -7.56 5.71
CA GLY A 130 -3.76 -7.37 5.28
C GLY A 130 -3.91 -6.11 4.43
N ALA A 131 -3.39 -4.98 4.92
CA ALA A 131 -3.37 -3.71 4.19
C ALA A 131 -2.63 -3.83 2.85
N TYR A 132 -1.46 -4.46 2.82
CA TYR A 132 -0.68 -4.71 1.59
C TYR A 132 -1.48 -5.50 0.54
N SER A 133 -2.23 -6.50 0.97
CA SER A 133 -3.06 -7.30 0.06
C SER A 133 -4.18 -6.44 -0.56
N VAL A 134 -4.76 -5.53 0.21
CA VAL A 134 -5.78 -4.58 -0.27
C VAL A 134 -5.16 -3.56 -1.23
N ILE A 135 -4.07 -2.90 -0.84
CA ILE A 135 -3.48 -1.82 -1.64
C ILE A 135 -2.94 -2.32 -2.97
N THR A 136 -2.25 -3.48 -2.99
CA THR A 136 -1.76 -4.07 -4.25
C THR A 136 -2.90 -4.46 -5.19
N LYS A 137 -4.02 -4.96 -4.66
CA LYS A 137 -5.20 -5.25 -5.46
C LYS A 137 -5.78 -3.98 -6.07
N VAL A 138 -6.07 -2.97 -5.25
CA VAL A 138 -6.68 -1.70 -5.68
C VAL A 138 -5.81 -1.01 -6.73
N LEU A 139 -4.50 -0.90 -6.49
CA LEU A 139 -3.59 -0.21 -7.42
C LEU A 139 -3.44 -0.94 -8.75
N ARG A 140 -3.54 -2.28 -8.76
CA ARG A 140 -3.53 -3.06 -10.00
C ARG A 140 -4.84 -2.95 -10.77
N GLU A 141 -5.98 -3.00 -10.08
CA GLU A 141 -7.31 -2.84 -10.70
C GLU A 141 -7.49 -1.42 -11.26
N ALA A 142 -6.95 -0.41 -10.59
CA ALA A 142 -6.88 0.97 -11.09
C ALA A 142 -5.90 1.15 -12.26
N GLY A 143 -5.16 0.10 -12.65
CA GLY A 143 -4.17 0.18 -13.71
C GLY A 143 -2.99 1.08 -13.37
N LEU A 144 -2.69 1.33 -12.11
CA LEU A 144 -1.53 2.13 -11.68
C LEU A 144 -0.24 1.29 -11.67
N VAL A 145 -0.39 0.01 -11.31
CA VAL A 145 0.71 -0.95 -11.17
C VAL A 145 0.42 -2.21 -11.98
N ARG A 146 1.43 -2.78 -12.62
CA ARG A 146 1.39 -4.12 -13.22
C ARG A 146 2.40 -5.05 -12.56
N LYS A 147 2.18 -6.36 -12.67
CA LYS A 147 3.15 -7.38 -12.24
C LYS A 147 3.64 -8.14 -13.47
N VAL A 148 4.94 -8.06 -13.74
CA VAL A 148 5.63 -8.68 -14.88
C VAL A 148 6.83 -9.45 -14.35
N ASP A 149 6.94 -10.74 -14.69
CA ASP A 149 8.06 -11.61 -14.28
C ASP A 149 8.40 -11.55 -12.79
N GLY A 150 7.36 -11.59 -11.94
CA GLY A 150 7.53 -11.55 -10.49
C GLY A 150 7.85 -10.15 -9.92
N ARG A 151 7.92 -9.11 -10.75
CA ARG A 151 8.25 -7.73 -10.35
C ARG A 151 7.04 -6.81 -10.55
N TYR A 152 6.86 -5.87 -9.64
CA TYR A 152 5.90 -4.78 -9.78
C TYR A 152 6.52 -3.62 -10.55
N GLN A 153 5.77 -3.07 -11.49
CA GLN A 153 6.17 -1.91 -12.29
C GLN A 153 5.02 -0.89 -12.30
N LEU A 154 5.36 0.39 -12.37
CA LEU A 154 4.37 1.40 -12.75
C LEU A 154 3.87 1.05 -14.15
N SER A 155 2.57 1.17 -14.37
CA SER A 155 1.99 0.86 -15.67
C SER A 155 2.13 2.06 -16.60
N ASP A 156 2.16 1.79 -17.91
CA ASP A 156 2.12 2.86 -18.93
C ASP A 156 0.77 3.62 -18.90
N ASN A 157 -0.29 2.98 -18.36
CA ASN A 157 -1.58 3.65 -18.11
C ASN A 157 -1.49 4.63 -16.95
N PHE A 158 -0.55 4.48 -16.01
CA PHE A 158 -0.44 5.39 -14.88
C PHE A 158 -0.06 6.80 -15.32
N GLU A 159 0.92 6.94 -16.22
CA GLU A 159 1.29 8.23 -16.79
C GLU A 159 0.12 8.86 -17.54
N ARG A 160 -0.60 8.07 -18.36
CA ARG A 160 -1.80 8.53 -19.07
C ARG A 160 -2.93 8.93 -18.13
N ILE A 161 -3.10 8.25 -16.99
CA ILE A 161 -4.08 8.63 -15.97
C ILE A 161 -3.69 9.97 -15.34
N LEU A 162 -2.39 10.19 -15.04
CA LEU A 162 -1.89 11.45 -14.50
C LEU A 162 -2.08 12.60 -15.49
N GLU A 163 -1.78 12.38 -16.77
CA GLU A 163 -2.02 13.34 -17.86
C GLU A 163 -3.51 13.63 -18.03
N GLY A 164 -4.35 12.60 -18.08
CA GLY A 164 -5.80 12.75 -18.21
C GLY A 164 -6.44 13.53 -17.06
N ILE A 165 -6.01 13.28 -15.81
CA ILE A 165 -6.45 14.07 -14.65
C ILE A 165 -6.00 15.53 -14.79
N ALA A 166 -4.78 15.78 -15.27
CA ALA A 166 -4.25 17.12 -15.47
C ALA A 166 -5.02 17.88 -16.57
N GLU A 167 -5.30 17.23 -17.70
CA GLU A 167 -6.06 17.80 -18.82
C GLU A 167 -7.52 18.06 -18.44
N PHE A 168 -8.21 17.07 -17.85
CA PHE A 168 -9.59 17.22 -17.41
C PHE A 168 -9.74 18.40 -16.45
N TRP A 169 -8.87 18.49 -15.43
CA TRP A 169 -8.89 19.61 -14.49
C TRP A 169 -8.65 20.97 -15.17
N HIS A 170 -7.77 21.00 -16.18
CA HIS A 170 -7.52 22.21 -16.96
C HIS A 170 -8.75 22.64 -17.77
N TYR A 171 -9.36 21.71 -18.52
CA TYR A 171 -10.54 22.01 -19.34
C TYR A 171 -11.79 22.31 -18.52
N TRP A 172 -12.01 21.59 -17.42
CA TRP A 172 -13.16 21.81 -16.53
C TRP A 172 -13.12 23.20 -15.87
N ARG A 173 -11.96 23.63 -15.34
CA ARG A 173 -11.82 25.01 -14.81
C ARG A 173 -12.05 26.10 -15.85
N LEU A 174 -11.85 25.79 -17.12
CA LEU A 174 -12.11 26.72 -18.23
C LEU A 174 -13.55 26.63 -18.75
N GLY A 175 -14.42 25.80 -18.16
CA GLY A 175 -15.78 25.54 -18.64
C GLY A 175 -15.82 24.85 -20.01
N LYS A 176 -14.74 24.13 -20.38
CA LYS A 176 -14.56 23.49 -21.69
C LYS A 176 -14.80 21.97 -21.66
N ALA A 177 -15.09 21.42 -20.48
CA ALA A 177 -15.43 20.02 -20.28
C ALA A 177 -16.58 19.94 -19.26
N ASP A 178 -17.53 19.04 -19.51
CA ASP A 178 -18.69 18.72 -18.64
C ASP A 178 -18.44 17.46 -17.81
#